data_AF-A0A1N6F988-F1
#
_entry.id   AF-A0A1N6F988-F1
#
_cell.length_a   1.000
_cell.length_b   1.000
_cell.length_c   1.000
_cell.angle_alpha   90.00
_cell.angle_beta   90.00
_cell.angle_gamma   90.00
#
_symmetry.space_group_name_H-M   'P 1'
#
loop_
_entity.id
_entity.type
_entity.pdbx_description
1 polymer ?
#
loop_
_entity_poly.entity_id
_entity_poly.type
_entity_poly.pdbx_seq_one_letter_code
_entity_poly.pdbx_strand_id
1 'polypeptide(L)'
;MNVITKPKILKAVRLMPQKEQVLFAKLVRDLHEKGSVLPNWPNYKKLVNTNTHHCHLSYHWAACWIETIKGIELEVTYVGSRENAPY
;
A
#
# COMPACT_ATOMS: atom_id res chain seq x y z
N MET A 1 6.50 -4.62 12.28
CA MET A 1 6.32 -3.23 11.84
C MET A 1 4.94 -2.73 12.27
N ASN A 2 4.79 -1.50 12.79
CA ASN A 2 3.46 -0.90 12.98
C ASN A 2 2.93 -0.41 11.62
N VAL A 3 1.68 -0.72 11.27
CA VAL A 3 1.09 -0.30 9.99
C VAL A 3 -0.23 0.43 10.27
N ILE A 4 -0.24 1.71 9.96
CA ILE A 4 -1.38 2.58 10.13
C ILE A 4 -2.22 2.57 8.84
N THR A 5 -3.50 2.25 8.99
CA THR A 5 -4.52 2.39 7.94
C THR A 5 -5.62 3.33 8.43
N LYS A 6 -5.66 4.55 7.89
CA LYS A 6 -6.67 5.55 8.31
C LYS A 6 -8.08 5.13 7.87
N PRO A 7 -9.15 5.57 8.57
CA PRO A 7 -10.52 5.24 8.20
C PRO A 7 -10.90 5.59 6.76
N LYS A 8 -10.30 6.63 6.18
CA LYS A 8 -10.47 7.01 4.75
C LYS A 8 -9.98 5.91 3.80
N ILE A 9 -8.83 5.29 4.11
CA ILE A 9 -8.28 4.18 3.33
C ILE A 9 -9.22 2.99 3.41
N LEU A 10 -9.67 2.61 4.61
CA LEU A 10 -10.60 1.50 4.79
C LEU A 10 -11.95 1.74 4.09
N LYS A 11 -12.43 2.99 4.04
CA LYS A 11 -13.61 3.37 3.24
C LYS A 11 -13.37 3.13 1.75
N ALA A 12 -12.22 3.54 1.21
CA ALA A 12 -11.88 3.30 -0.18
C ALA A 12 -11.77 1.80 -0.50
N VAL A 13 -11.12 1.01 0.38
CA VAL A 13 -10.99 -0.44 0.23
C VAL A 13 -12.36 -1.12 0.09
N ARG A 14 -13.34 -0.74 0.93
CA ARG A 14 -14.69 -1.34 0.90
C ARG A 14 -15.44 -1.09 -0.41
N LEU A 15 -15.06 -0.08 -1.19
CA LEU A 15 -15.67 0.22 -2.48
C LEU A 15 -15.00 -0.57 -3.63
N MET A 16 -13.87 -1.23 -3.38
CA MET A 16 -13.16 -2.04 -4.38
C MET A 16 -13.81 -3.42 -4.55
N PRO A 17 -13.62 -4.10 -5.69
CA PRO A 17 -14.03 -5.50 -5.84
C PRO A 17 -13.45 -6.39 -4.74
N GLN A 18 -14.18 -7.42 -4.33
CA GLN A 18 -13.81 -8.29 -3.20
C GLN A 18 -12.39 -8.87 -3.32
N LYS A 19 -11.99 -9.26 -4.54
CA LYS A 19 -10.63 -9.75 -4.82
C LYS A 19 -9.55 -8.72 -4.44
N GLU A 20 -9.78 -7.45 -4.75
CA GLU A 20 -8.85 -6.36 -4.46
C GLU A 20 -8.80 -6.04 -2.96
N GLN A 21 -9.92 -6.20 -2.26
CA GLN A 21 -9.96 -6.13 -0.80
C GLN A 21 -9.08 -7.21 -0.14
N VAL A 22 -9.15 -8.45 -0.65
CA VAL A 22 -8.30 -9.56 -0.19
C VAL A 22 -6.83 -9.29 -0.47
N LEU A 23 -6.50 -8.76 -1.65
CA LEU A 23 -5.14 -8.37 -2.01
C LEU A 23 -4.64 -7.25 -1.11
N PHE A 24 -5.45 -6.23 -0.82
CA PHE A 24 -5.08 -5.19 0.13
C PHE A 24 -4.81 -5.75 1.54
N ALA A 25 -5.67 -6.66 2.02
CA ALA A 25 -5.45 -7.31 3.31
C ALA A 25 -4.14 -8.13 3.34
N LYS A 26 -3.80 -8.80 2.22
CA LYS A 26 -2.52 -9.49 2.05
C LYS A 26 -1.35 -8.50 2.07
N LEU A 27 -1.47 -7.35 1.41
CA LEU A 27 -0.46 -6.30 1.43
C LEU A 27 -0.20 -5.80 2.85
N VAL A 28 -1.25 -5.46 3.59
CA VAL A 28 -1.11 -4.99 4.98
C VAL A 28 -0.43 -6.03 5.87
N ARG A 29 -0.75 -7.32 5.71
CA ARG A 29 -0.05 -8.41 6.40
C ARG A 29 1.44 -8.43 6.04
N ASP A 30 1.76 -8.39 4.76
CA ASP A 30 3.14 -8.39 4.30
C ASP A 30 3.91 -7.16 4.81
N LEU A 31 3.29 -5.98 4.88
CA LEU A 31 3.89 -4.77 5.46
C LEU A 31 4.20 -4.94 6.96
N HIS A 32 3.31 -5.60 7.71
CA HIS A 32 3.55 -5.89 9.12
C HIS A 32 4.74 -6.83 9.32
N GLU A 33 4.84 -7.88 8.50
CA GLU A 33 5.82 -8.96 8.61
C GLU A 33 7.19 -8.59 8.03
N LYS A 34 7.22 -7.95 6.86
CA LYS A 34 8.43 -7.71 6.05
C LYS A 34 8.88 -6.25 6.04
N GLY A 35 8.04 -5.32 6.48
CA GLY A 35 8.33 -3.89 6.49
C GLY A 35 8.04 -3.21 5.15
N SER A 36 8.70 -2.06 4.91
CA SER A 36 8.37 -1.14 3.80
C SER A 36 8.74 -1.66 2.42
N VAL A 37 9.68 -2.61 2.33
CA VAL A 37 10.27 -3.06 1.07
C VAL A 37 9.67 -4.41 0.66
N LEU A 38 8.88 -4.39 -0.40
CA LEU A 38 8.09 -5.54 -0.87
C LEU A 38 8.36 -5.86 -2.36
N PRO A 39 9.58 -6.29 -2.74
CA PRO A 39 9.99 -6.44 -4.14
C PRO A 39 9.21 -7.50 -4.92
N ASN A 40 8.59 -8.45 -4.22
CA ASN A 40 7.77 -9.50 -4.82
C ASN A 40 6.33 -9.05 -5.12
N TRP A 41 5.94 -7.84 -4.73
CA TRP A 41 4.64 -7.29 -5.11
C TRP A 41 4.67 -6.75 -6.54
N PRO A 42 3.58 -6.92 -7.31
CA PRO A 42 3.54 -6.48 -8.69
C PRO A 42 3.88 -5.00 -8.83
N ASN A 43 4.81 -4.68 -9.74
CA ASN A 43 5.26 -3.32 -10.02
C ASN A 43 5.70 -2.54 -8.77
N TYR A 44 6.25 -3.21 -7.76
CA TYR A 44 6.76 -2.52 -6.58
C TYR A 44 7.90 -1.58 -6.95
N LYS A 45 7.83 -0.32 -6.49
CA LYS A 45 8.93 0.65 -6.53
C LYS A 45 8.88 1.59 -5.33
N LYS A 46 10.06 2.04 -4.91
CA LYS A 46 10.20 3.23 -4.05
C LYS A 46 10.33 4.45 -4.95
N LEU A 47 9.53 5.49 -4.72
CA LEU A 47 9.61 6.74 -5.46
C LEU A 47 10.92 7.46 -5.13
N VAL A 48 11.66 7.85 -6.17
CA VAL A 48 13.00 8.45 -6.06
C VAL A 48 12.95 9.71 -5.19
N ASN A 49 13.95 9.87 -4.32
CA ASN A 49 14.07 11.01 -3.40
C ASN A 49 12.90 11.18 -2.40
N THR A 50 12.10 10.14 -2.17
CA THR A 50 11.03 10.14 -1.16
C THR A 50 11.11 8.91 -0.26
N ASN A 51 10.30 8.88 0.80
CA ASN A 51 10.02 7.66 1.58
C ASN A 51 8.72 6.98 1.17
N THR A 52 8.22 7.29 -0.03
CA THR A 52 7.00 6.71 -0.56
C THR A 52 7.31 5.47 -1.36
N HIS A 53 6.57 4.42 -1.05
CA HIS A 53 6.60 3.14 -1.72
C HIS A 53 5.25 2.92 -2.38
N HIS A 54 5.25 2.16 -3.47
CA HIS A 54 4.03 1.71 -4.08
C HIS A 54 4.15 0.32 -4.66
N CYS A 55 2.99 -0.29 -4.89
CA CYS A 55 2.84 -1.46 -5.73
C CYS A 55 1.44 -1.51 -6.33
N HIS A 56 1.24 -2.44 -7.25
CA HIS A 56 -0.07 -2.77 -7.78
C HIS A 56 -0.66 -3.95 -7.02
N LEU A 57 -1.93 -3.86 -6.66
CA LEU A 57 -2.72 -5.00 -6.19
C LEU A 57 -3.10 -5.88 -7.38
N SER A 58 -3.55 -5.25 -8.45
CA SER A 58 -3.87 -5.86 -9.74
C SER A 58 -3.68 -4.83 -10.87
N TYR A 59 -4.10 -5.15 -12.10
CA TYR A 59 -3.89 -4.27 -13.25
C TYR A 59 -4.50 -2.86 -13.07
N HIS A 60 -5.70 -2.77 -12.47
CA HIS A 60 -6.41 -1.51 -12.28
C HIS A 60 -6.24 -0.90 -10.88
N TRP A 61 -5.60 -1.59 -9.94
CA TRP A 61 -5.60 -1.21 -8.53
C TRP A 61 -4.20 -1.08 -7.95
N ALA A 62 -4.00 -0.02 -7.18
CA ALA A 62 -2.72 0.44 -6.67
C ALA A 62 -2.80 0.73 -5.17
N ALA A 63 -1.66 0.63 -4.49
CA ALA A 63 -1.52 1.06 -3.11
C ALA A 63 -0.18 1.79 -2.92
N CYS A 64 -0.20 2.84 -2.08
CA CYS A 64 0.99 3.58 -1.66
C CYS A 64 1.10 3.59 -0.14
N TRP A 65 2.32 3.58 0.35
CA TRP A 65 2.61 3.77 1.77
C TRP A 65 3.92 4.54 1.96
N ILE A 66 4.09 5.10 3.16
CA ILE A 66 5.31 5.81 3.56
C ILE A 66 5.86 5.19 4.84
N GLU A 67 7.19 5.25 5.00
CA GLU A 67 7.82 5.08 6.32
C GLU A 67 7.66 6.38 7.11
N THR A 68 6.74 6.42 8.07
CA THR A 68 6.57 7.58 8.96
C THR A 68 7.70 7.62 9.99
N ILE A 69 8.10 6.45 10.49
CA ILE A 69 9.25 6.27 11.35
C ILE A 69 10.07 5.11 10.77
N LYS A 70 11.29 5.42 10.30
CA LYS A 70 12.16 4.46 9.61
C LYS A 70 12.32 3.18 10.43
N GLY A 71 11.96 2.05 9.85
CA GLY A 71 12.08 0.73 10.49
C GLY A 71 11.07 0.41 11.61
N ILE A 72 10.16 1.34 11.96
CA ILE A 72 9.25 1.18 13.10
C ILE A 72 7.79 1.26 12.67
N GLU A 73 7.45 2.24 11.83
CA GLU A 73 6.07 2.54 11.45
C GLU A 73 5.90 2.90 9.98
N LEU A 74 4.81 2.39 9.42
CA LEU A 74 4.34 2.66 8.07
C LEU A 74 2.93 3.25 8.12
N GLU A 75 2.63 4.16 7.21
CA GLU A 75 1.26 4.60 6.94
C GLU A 75 0.88 4.28 5.50
N VAL A 76 -0.23 3.57 5.30
CA VAL A 76 -0.85 3.46 3.98
C VAL A 76 -1.53 4.78 3.66
N THR A 77 -1.04 5.47 2.63
CA THR A 77 -1.49 6.82 2.24
C THR A 77 -2.48 6.79 1.09
N TYR A 78 -2.51 5.72 0.30
CA TYR A 78 -3.40 5.57 -0.84
C TYR A 78 -3.76 4.11 -1.12
N VAL A 79 -5.00 3.88 -1.51
CA VAL A 79 -5.45 2.66 -2.18
C VAL A 79 -6.61 3.02 -3.11
N GLY A 80 -6.55 2.57 -4.36
CA GLY A 80 -7.51 3.01 -5.38
C GLY A 80 -7.09 2.64 -6.79
N SER A 81 -7.73 3.29 -7.77
CA SER A 81 -7.41 3.06 -9.17
C SER A 81 -5.97 3.46 -9.49
N ARG A 82 -5.28 2.63 -10.27
CA ARG A 82 -3.88 2.88 -10.71
C ARG A 82 -3.71 4.26 -11.34
N GLU A 83 -4.70 4.72 -12.10
CA GLU A 83 -4.66 6.00 -12.83
C GLU A 83 -4.67 7.22 -11.92
N ASN A 84 -5.22 7.09 -10.70
CA ASN A 84 -5.30 8.18 -9.72
C ASN A 84 -4.25 8.02 -8.60
N ALA A 85 -3.32 7.08 -8.74
CA ALA A 85 -2.32 6.83 -7.73
C ALA A 85 -1.32 7.98 -7.67
N PRO A 86 -0.94 8.46 -6.46
CA PRO A 86 -0.04 9.59 -6.28
C PRO A 86 1.43 9.15 -6.39
N TYR A 87 1.81 8.65 -7.58
CA TYR A 87 3.19 8.27 -7.91
C TYR A 87 3.97 9.44 -8.50
#